data_AF-A0A1J4K6W0-F1
#
_entry.id   AF-A0A1J4K6W0-F1
#
_cell.length_a   1.000
_cell.length_b   1.000
_cell.length_c   1.000
_cell.angle_alpha   90.00
_cell.angle_beta   90.00
_cell.angle_gamma   90.00
#
_symmetry.space_group_name_H-M   'P 1'
#
loop_
_entity.id
_entity.type
_entity.pdbx_description
1 polymer ?
#
loop_
_entity_poly.entity_id
_entity_poly.type
_entity_poly.pdbx_seq_one_letter_code
_entity_poly.pdbx_strand_id
1 'polypeptide(L)'
;MLGNLTVAALYLSSLSSASSFLQASTISKPLQFHLDSSSFSHFLNPFFASYKSQISAQFSRSTMTHFLNSAIRIGELQLYRYDITDNHTNYSPAANLSVNEMKFFDCKAEYDGGAIFVISDTFFVCNFTVFSNCSANNKGGAIFSIVPQINFTQGCFSGCSARIGTAVYAPNSDYNFTFEGCFIDYSEGSNSDLVIYADAPDIISSSNNITSVVLSGSVLFLQTTHFLGLTHLTLQNNTASQAILILSQAQKVDEINESNLIGCNAPILIKIDQFDVVISNFHFVDSNCDNYFELSDGSTLTLTGCFFDKEESKVPASATKVDCKFNSKEDPIDLEYVITKGCWAHSYYTWSPPKLAVQVVVGVVIAGCLIGAFIIVIIHAFCKRKKEADNNELIINAA
;
A
#
# COMPACT_ATOMS: atom_id res chain seq x y z
N MET A 1 32.47 -6.36 11.48
CA MET A 1 31.39 -7.17 12.11
C MET A 1 30.27 -6.23 12.47
N LEU A 2 29.19 -6.16 11.69
CA LEU A 2 27.99 -5.41 12.06
C LEU A 2 27.08 -6.38 12.82
N GLY A 3 26.92 -6.18 14.13
CA GLY A 3 25.88 -6.85 14.91
C GLY A 3 24.49 -6.34 14.53
N ASN A 4 23.49 -6.59 15.38
CA ASN A 4 22.19 -5.92 15.27
C ASN A 4 22.41 -4.41 15.19
N LEU A 5 21.91 -3.79 14.11
CA LEU A 5 22.11 -2.37 13.84
C LEU A 5 20.77 -1.66 13.96
N THR A 6 20.70 -0.71 14.89
CA THR A 6 19.54 0.16 15.10
C THR A 6 19.95 1.60 14.82
N VAL A 7 19.32 2.21 13.83
CA VAL A 7 19.48 3.62 13.48
C VAL A 7 18.19 4.34 13.82
N ALA A 8 18.18 5.14 14.89
CA ALA A 8 16.97 5.74 15.43
C ALA A 8 16.59 7.09 14.77
N ALA A 9 17.58 7.86 14.31
CA ALA A 9 17.37 9.08 13.54
C ALA A 9 18.68 9.45 12.84
N LEU A 10 18.64 9.62 11.53
CA LEU A 10 19.79 9.99 10.72
C LEU A 10 19.32 10.82 9.52
N TYR A 11 19.99 11.95 9.28
CA TYR A 11 19.69 12.85 8.16
C TYR A 11 20.91 12.94 7.25
N LEU A 12 20.81 12.41 6.03
CA LEU A 12 21.90 12.41 5.06
C LEU A 12 21.45 12.89 3.68
N SER A 13 22.29 13.69 3.05
CA SER A 13 22.23 14.02 1.63
C SER A 13 23.61 13.79 1.03
N SER A 14 23.76 12.85 0.09
CA SER A 14 25.08 12.54 -0.49
C SER A 14 24.97 12.08 -1.95
N LEU A 15 25.63 12.80 -2.85
CA LEU A 15 25.67 12.51 -4.29
C LEU A 15 26.79 11.54 -4.72
N SER A 16 27.67 11.09 -3.82
CA SER A 16 28.77 10.22 -4.24
C SER A 16 29.24 9.26 -3.15
N SER A 17 28.63 8.07 -3.11
CA SER A 17 29.33 6.88 -2.62
C SER A 17 29.38 5.88 -3.77
N ALA A 18 30.57 5.32 -4.04
CA ALA A 18 30.75 4.27 -5.04
C ALA A 18 30.08 2.94 -4.62
N SER A 19 29.66 2.82 -3.36
CA SER A 19 29.00 1.65 -2.77
C SER A 19 27.70 2.03 -2.04
N SER A 20 26.85 1.04 -1.75
CA SER A 20 25.70 1.20 -0.84
C SER A 20 26.15 1.71 0.52
N PHE A 21 25.31 2.50 1.19
CA PHE A 21 25.64 3.08 2.50
C PHE A 21 25.72 2.01 3.59
N LEU A 22 24.75 1.08 3.60
CA LEU A 22 24.77 -0.13 4.42
C LEU A 22 24.72 -1.35 3.52
N GLN A 23 25.71 -2.23 3.67
CA GLN A 23 25.80 -3.46 2.92
C GLN A 23 25.96 -4.66 3.86
N ALA A 24 25.01 -5.59 3.81
CA ALA A 24 25.01 -6.81 4.62
C ALA A 24 25.62 -7.98 3.83
N SER A 25 26.94 -8.00 3.62
CA SER A 25 27.57 -8.94 2.66
C SER A 25 28.21 -10.21 3.25
N THR A 26 28.42 -10.37 4.57
CA THR A 26 29.35 -11.43 5.04
C THR A 26 29.01 -12.16 6.36
N ILE A 27 27.81 -12.01 6.94
CA ILE A 27 27.56 -12.50 8.31
C ILE A 27 26.81 -13.84 8.32
N SER A 28 27.27 -14.82 9.11
CA SER A 28 26.71 -16.17 9.22
C SER A 28 25.42 -16.28 10.04
N LYS A 29 24.99 -15.18 10.69
CA LYS A 29 23.76 -15.09 11.48
C LYS A 29 22.78 -14.13 10.78
N PRO A 30 21.46 -14.34 10.91
CA PRO A 30 20.46 -13.41 10.38
C PRO A 30 20.71 -12.02 10.97
N LEU A 31 20.98 -11.06 10.09
CA LEU A 31 21.15 -9.67 10.47
C LEU A 31 19.76 -9.12 10.85
N GLN A 32 19.64 -8.55 12.05
CA GLN A 32 18.53 -7.68 12.39
C GLN A 32 18.93 -6.24 12.11
N PHE A 33 18.28 -5.62 11.13
CA PHE A 33 18.43 -4.21 10.80
C PHE A 33 17.16 -3.47 11.19
N HIS A 34 17.30 -2.35 11.90
CA HIS A 34 16.19 -1.46 12.23
C HIS A 34 16.57 -0.02 11.90
N LEU A 35 15.79 0.60 11.02
CA LEU A 35 15.85 2.03 10.70
C LEU A 35 14.55 2.68 11.12
N ASP A 36 14.65 3.75 11.88
CA ASP A 36 13.49 4.56 12.26
C ASP A 36 13.75 6.05 12.06
N SER A 37 12.66 6.81 11.86
CA SER A 37 12.62 8.27 11.96
C SER A 37 13.78 9.01 11.27
N SER A 38 14.17 8.56 10.08
CA SER A 38 15.37 9.01 9.36
C SER A 38 15.03 9.62 7.99
N SER A 39 15.97 10.36 7.40
CA SER A 39 15.80 10.97 6.08
C SER A 39 17.06 10.85 5.23
N PHE A 40 16.91 10.31 4.02
CA PHE A 40 17.98 10.09 3.06
C PHE A 40 17.61 10.72 1.73
N SER A 41 18.56 11.42 1.10
CA SER A 41 18.31 12.02 -0.20
C SER A 41 19.53 11.98 -1.13
N HIS A 42 19.26 11.94 -2.44
CA HIS A 42 20.24 12.15 -3.51
C HIS A 42 21.33 11.07 -3.64
N PHE A 43 21.02 9.80 -3.35
CA PHE A 43 21.99 8.72 -3.42
C PHE A 43 22.07 8.07 -4.80
N LEU A 44 23.28 7.76 -5.27
CA LEU A 44 23.48 6.98 -6.50
C LEU A 44 23.25 5.48 -6.31
N ASN A 45 23.47 4.99 -5.10
CA ASN A 45 23.41 3.58 -4.73
C ASN A 45 22.31 3.32 -3.70
N PRO A 46 21.87 2.07 -3.52
CA PRO A 46 20.93 1.72 -2.47
C PRO A 46 21.41 2.20 -1.09
N PHE A 47 20.49 2.72 -0.28
CA PHE A 47 20.78 3.01 1.12
C PHE A 47 21.07 1.71 1.86
N PHE A 48 20.19 0.73 1.67
CA PHE A 48 20.32 -0.59 2.23
C PHE A 48 20.45 -1.63 1.12
N ALA A 49 21.54 -2.41 1.16
CA ALA A 49 21.75 -3.54 0.27
C ALA A 49 22.03 -4.84 1.05
N SER A 50 21.31 -5.91 0.73
CA SER A 50 21.61 -7.28 1.18
C SER A 50 21.67 -8.22 0.00
N TYR A 51 22.71 -9.04 -0.06
CA TYR A 51 22.86 -10.10 -1.07
C TYR A 51 22.50 -11.48 -0.52
N LYS A 52 21.85 -11.53 0.64
CA LYS A 52 21.31 -12.76 1.23
C LYS A 52 19.80 -12.71 1.20
N SER A 53 19.18 -13.85 0.87
CA SER A 53 17.74 -14.05 0.88
C SER A 53 17.15 -14.14 2.29
N GLN A 54 17.95 -14.49 3.30
CA GLN A 54 17.53 -14.56 4.70
C GLN A 54 17.93 -13.30 5.47
N ILE A 55 16.99 -12.36 5.59
CA ILE A 55 17.18 -11.09 6.28
C ILE A 55 15.98 -10.73 7.16
N SER A 56 16.25 -10.17 8.34
CA SER A 56 15.25 -9.47 9.15
C SER A 56 15.56 -7.97 9.12
N ALA A 57 14.76 -7.20 8.40
CA ALA A 57 14.98 -5.77 8.26
C ALA A 57 13.68 -5.01 8.46
N GLN A 58 13.75 -3.95 9.27
CA GLN A 58 12.63 -3.10 9.60
C GLN A 58 12.98 -1.66 9.25
N PHE A 59 12.13 -1.03 8.45
CA PHE A 59 12.22 0.36 8.06
C PHE A 59 10.94 1.04 8.51
N SER A 60 11.03 2.05 9.37
CA SER A 60 9.87 2.76 9.88
C SER A 60 10.03 4.29 9.83
N ARG A 61 8.91 5.00 9.60
CA ARG A 61 8.80 6.47 9.76
C ARG A 61 9.89 7.28 9.09
N SER A 62 10.47 6.77 8.00
CA SER A 62 11.63 7.38 7.35
C SER A 62 11.32 7.80 5.92
N THR A 63 12.09 8.76 5.43
CA THR A 63 11.94 9.31 4.08
C THR A 63 13.19 9.01 3.24
N MET A 64 13.00 8.51 2.02
CA MET A 64 14.06 8.23 1.05
C MET A 64 13.71 8.93 -0.26
N THR A 65 14.55 9.85 -0.72
CA THR A 65 14.25 10.67 -1.91
C THR A 65 15.38 10.73 -2.92
N HIS A 66 15.06 10.89 -4.20
CA HIS A 66 16.03 11.15 -5.27
C HIS A 66 17.15 10.09 -5.34
N PHE A 67 16.79 8.81 -5.20
CA PHE A 67 17.74 7.72 -5.41
C PHE A 67 17.85 7.41 -6.91
N LEU A 68 19.06 7.18 -7.42
CA LEU A 68 19.29 6.69 -8.79
C LEU A 68 19.46 5.16 -8.85
N ASN A 69 19.12 4.47 -7.76
CA ASN A 69 18.89 3.03 -7.70
C ASN A 69 17.74 2.76 -6.73
N SER A 70 17.31 1.50 -6.59
CA SER A 70 16.39 1.11 -5.51
C SER A 70 16.96 1.54 -4.16
N ALA A 71 16.18 2.29 -3.38
CA ALA A 71 16.62 2.76 -2.07
C ALA A 71 16.84 1.59 -1.09
N ILE A 72 16.01 0.56 -1.20
CA ILE A 72 16.17 -0.73 -0.51
C ILE A 72 16.36 -1.80 -1.58
N ARG A 73 17.46 -2.54 -1.49
CA ARG A 73 17.79 -3.64 -2.41
C ARG A 73 18.13 -4.91 -1.65
N ILE A 74 17.33 -5.93 -1.80
CA ILE A 74 17.54 -7.26 -1.20
C ILE A 74 17.49 -8.30 -2.32
N GLY A 75 18.49 -9.16 -2.39
CA GLY A 75 18.62 -10.18 -3.43
C GLY A 75 20.00 -10.17 -4.07
N GLU A 76 20.39 -11.28 -4.67
CA GLU A 76 21.72 -11.42 -5.27
C GLU A 76 21.89 -10.52 -6.49
N LEU A 77 23.07 -9.89 -6.62
CA LEU A 77 23.42 -9.01 -7.74
C LEU A 77 23.45 -9.72 -9.10
N GLN A 78 23.53 -11.06 -9.11
CA GLN A 78 23.81 -11.86 -10.31
C GLN A 78 22.70 -12.82 -10.68
N LEU A 79 21.47 -12.64 -10.17
CA LEU A 79 20.34 -13.38 -10.72
C LEU A 79 20.13 -12.88 -12.16
N TYR A 80 20.65 -13.64 -13.12
CA TYR A 80 20.20 -13.49 -14.50
C TYR A 80 18.71 -13.77 -14.49
N ARG A 81 17.95 -12.90 -15.13
CA ARG A 81 16.48 -12.89 -15.14
C ARG A 81 15.83 -14.24 -15.53
N TYR A 82 16.60 -15.18 -16.09
CA TYR A 82 16.18 -16.52 -16.49
C TYR A 82 16.44 -17.60 -15.42
N ASP A 83 17.25 -17.32 -14.41
CA ASP A 83 17.66 -18.28 -13.36
C ASP A 83 16.79 -18.21 -12.10
N ILE A 84 15.79 -17.33 -12.08
CA ILE A 84 14.75 -17.34 -11.05
C ILE A 84 13.87 -18.56 -11.36
N THR A 85 14.33 -19.71 -10.88
CA THR A 85 13.62 -20.98 -10.87
C THR A 85 13.07 -21.18 -9.45
N ASP A 86 11.81 -21.64 -9.35
CA ASP A 86 10.94 -21.72 -8.16
C ASP A 86 11.46 -22.63 -7.00
N ASN A 87 12.75 -22.68 -6.75
CA ASN A 87 13.36 -23.56 -5.74
C ASN A 87 13.66 -22.81 -4.44
N HIS A 88 12.65 -22.21 -3.84
CA HIS A 88 12.75 -21.65 -2.49
C HIS A 88 12.46 -22.76 -1.45
N THR A 89 13.50 -23.47 -1.01
CA THR A 89 13.34 -24.74 -0.26
C THR A 89 13.56 -24.67 1.26
N ASN A 90 13.73 -23.49 1.87
CA ASN A 90 13.87 -23.40 3.34
C ASN A 90 13.44 -22.04 3.91
N TYR A 91 12.16 -21.95 4.26
CA TYR A 91 11.57 -20.78 4.91
C TYR A 91 11.79 -20.77 6.41
N SER A 92 12.20 -19.61 6.93
CA SER A 92 12.20 -19.33 8.36
C SER A 92 11.18 -18.23 8.67
N PRO A 93 10.04 -18.54 9.31
CA PRO A 93 9.02 -17.54 9.66
C PRO A 93 9.52 -16.48 10.68
N ALA A 94 10.76 -16.57 11.14
CA ALA A 94 11.39 -15.60 12.04
C ALA A 94 12.01 -14.40 11.31
N ALA A 95 12.26 -14.50 9.99
CA ALA A 95 12.80 -13.43 9.18
C ALA A 95 11.66 -12.69 8.46
N ASN A 96 11.54 -11.40 8.72
CA ASN A 96 10.55 -10.51 8.10
C ASN A 96 11.25 -9.25 7.56
N LEU A 97 10.89 -8.84 6.35
CA LEU A 97 11.12 -7.51 5.82
C LEU A 97 9.86 -6.67 6.08
N SER A 98 9.97 -5.64 6.90
CA SER A 98 8.86 -4.72 7.16
C SER A 98 9.19 -3.28 6.78
N VAL A 99 8.33 -2.66 5.99
CA VAL A 99 8.43 -1.26 5.55
C VAL A 99 7.15 -0.56 5.99
N ASN A 100 7.23 0.23 7.07
CA ASN A 100 6.06 0.82 7.73
C ASN A 100 6.16 2.34 7.78
N GLU A 101 5.11 3.07 7.41
CA GLU A 101 5.10 4.54 7.52
C GLU A 101 6.28 5.21 6.76
N MET A 102 6.74 4.59 5.68
CA MET A 102 7.87 5.06 4.90
C MET A 102 7.40 6.00 3.78
N LYS A 103 8.29 6.87 3.32
CA LYS A 103 8.03 7.74 2.18
C LYS A 103 9.16 7.66 1.16
N PHE A 104 8.82 7.27 -0.06
CA PHE A 104 9.73 7.19 -1.20
C PHE A 104 9.32 8.21 -2.25
N PHE A 105 10.21 9.14 -2.59
CA PHE A 105 9.97 10.21 -3.56
C PHE A 105 11.05 10.23 -4.63
N ASP A 106 10.68 10.22 -5.90
CA ASP A 106 11.60 10.38 -7.03
C ASP A 106 12.76 9.34 -7.00
N CYS A 107 12.48 8.13 -6.54
CA CYS A 107 13.42 7.01 -6.56
C CYS A 107 13.38 6.32 -7.93
N LYS A 108 14.54 6.15 -8.57
CA LYS A 108 14.66 5.59 -9.90
C LYS A 108 15.63 4.42 -9.89
N ALA A 109 15.25 3.29 -10.50
CA ALA A 109 16.14 2.17 -10.73
C ALA A 109 16.39 1.94 -12.22
N GLU A 110 17.64 1.61 -12.58
CA GLU A 110 18.01 1.28 -13.97
C GLU A 110 17.34 0.00 -14.50
N TYR A 111 16.83 -0.86 -13.61
CA TYR A 111 16.25 -2.15 -13.98
C TYR A 111 14.86 -2.32 -13.38
N ASP A 112 14.78 -2.92 -12.18
CA ASP A 112 13.55 -3.33 -11.52
C ASP A 112 13.47 -2.70 -10.12
N GLY A 113 12.26 -2.37 -9.66
CA GLY A 113 12.01 -1.89 -8.29
C GLY A 113 12.54 -0.49 -8.02
N GLY A 114 11.87 0.57 -8.51
CA GLY A 114 12.38 1.94 -8.44
C GLY A 114 12.69 2.43 -7.03
N ALA A 115 11.84 2.10 -6.06
CA ALA A 115 12.09 2.36 -4.64
C ALA A 115 12.61 1.11 -3.91
N ILE A 116 11.99 -0.04 -4.16
CA ILE A 116 12.27 -1.30 -3.47
C ILE A 116 12.45 -2.42 -4.49
N PHE A 117 13.58 -3.11 -4.39
CA PHE A 117 13.82 -4.36 -5.07
C PHE A 117 14.03 -5.44 -4.01
N VAL A 118 13.22 -6.50 -4.03
CA VAL A 118 13.34 -7.63 -3.10
C VAL A 118 13.21 -8.96 -3.82
N ILE A 119 14.22 -9.81 -3.65
CA ILE A 119 14.18 -11.25 -3.92
C ILE A 119 14.69 -11.93 -2.65
N SER A 120 13.81 -12.65 -1.94
CA SER A 120 14.10 -13.08 -0.58
C SER A 120 13.25 -14.26 -0.13
N ASP A 121 13.75 -15.07 0.80
CA ASP A 121 13.02 -16.20 1.42
C ASP A 121 12.29 -15.78 2.71
N THR A 122 11.89 -14.52 2.80
CA THR A 122 11.29 -13.87 3.99
C THR A 122 10.01 -13.17 3.60
N PHE A 123 9.08 -13.01 4.54
CA PHE A 123 7.83 -12.31 4.28
C PHE A 123 8.05 -10.81 4.13
N PHE A 124 7.38 -10.22 3.15
CA PHE A 124 7.42 -8.79 2.91
C PHE A 124 6.10 -8.14 3.34
N VAL A 125 6.19 -7.28 4.36
CA VAL A 125 5.06 -6.50 4.86
C VAL A 125 5.34 -5.02 4.59
N CYS A 126 4.42 -4.34 3.92
CA CYS A 126 4.53 -2.93 3.57
C CYS A 126 3.24 -2.20 3.95
N ASN A 127 3.30 -1.43 5.04
CA ASN A 127 2.12 -0.79 5.62
C ASN A 127 2.27 0.72 5.62
N PHE A 128 1.17 1.43 5.35
CA PHE A 128 1.10 2.90 5.45
C PHE A 128 2.29 3.58 4.75
N THR A 129 2.66 3.10 3.57
CA THR A 129 3.87 3.58 2.87
C THR A 129 3.52 4.27 1.57
N VAL A 130 4.29 5.31 1.25
CA VAL A 130 4.05 6.21 0.13
C VAL A 130 5.15 6.05 -0.90
N PHE A 131 4.75 5.88 -2.15
CA PHE A 131 5.61 5.84 -3.32
C PHE A 131 5.12 6.90 -4.30
N SER A 132 5.94 7.91 -4.53
CA SER A 132 5.60 9.03 -5.42
C SER A 132 6.70 9.21 -6.44
N ASN A 133 6.33 9.28 -7.72
CA ASN A 133 7.27 9.44 -8.85
C ASN A 133 8.41 8.40 -8.86
N CYS A 134 8.15 7.21 -8.31
CA CYS A 134 9.12 6.13 -8.34
C CYS A 134 9.11 5.46 -9.73
N SER A 135 10.28 5.19 -10.30
CA SER A 135 10.37 4.61 -11.63
C SER A 135 11.41 3.52 -11.77
N ALA A 136 11.13 2.55 -12.63
CA ALA A 136 12.07 1.51 -13.03
C ALA A 136 12.03 1.36 -14.55
N ASN A 137 13.16 1.08 -15.20
CA ASN A 137 13.15 0.93 -16.65
C ASN A 137 12.41 -0.33 -17.13
N ASN A 138 12.13 -1.29 -16.24
CA ASN A 138 11.57 -2.57 -16.63
C ASN A 138 10.38 -3.02 -15.76
N LYS A 139 10.59 -3.53 -14.55
CA LYS A 139 9.49 -4.07 -13.73
C LYS A 139 9.37 -3.38 -12.38
N GLY A 140 8.14 -3.15 -11.92
CA GLY A 140 7.89 -2.67 -10.57
C GLY A 140 8.38 -1.24 -10.38
N GLY A 141 7.65 -0.26 -10.92
CA GLY A 141 8.10 1.14 -10.90
C GLY A 141 8.34 1.68 -9.49
N ALA A 142 7.51 1.29 -8.52
CA ALA A 142 7.83 1.45 -7.11
C ALA A 142 8.50 0.19 -6.54
N ILE A 143 7.86 -0.98 -6.74
CA ILE A 143 8.24 -2.21 -6.06
C ILE A 143 8.34 -3.37 -7.04
N PHE A 144 9.50 -4.03 -7.01
CA PHE A 144 9.68 -5.38 -7.55
C PHE A 144 9.88 -6.35 -6.39
N SER A 145 9.07 -7.40 -6.33
CA SER A 145 9.08 -8.33 -5.20
C SER A 145 8.90 -9.79 -5.61
N ILE A 146 9.86 -10.64 -5.25
CA ILE A 146 9.74 -12.12 -5.32
C ILE A 146 10.05 -12.65 -3.93
N VAL A 147 8.97 -12.99 -3.22
CA VAL A 147 9.03 -13.48 -1.85
C VAL A 147 7.85 -14.41 -1.60
N PRO A 148 7.88 -15.23 -0.54
CA PRO A 148 6.85 -16.26 -0.34
C PRO A 148 5.50 -15.66 0.03
N GLN A 149 5.52 -14.50 0.69
CA GLN A 149 4.32 -13.83 1.16
C GLN A 149 4.47 -12.31 1.06
N ILE A 150 3.47 -11.64 0.50
CA ILE A 150 3.45 -10.19 0.33
C ILE A 150 2.17 -9.60 0.92
N ASN A 151 2.33 -8.65 1.85
CA ASN A 151 1.20 -7.93 2.43
C ASN A 151 1.37 -6.43 2.26
N PHE A 152 0.44 -5.81 1.54
CA PHE A 152 0.31 -4.37 1.42
C PHE A 152 -0.94 -3.89 2.15
N THR A 153 -0.77 -2.94 3.08
CA THR A 153 -1.91 -2.28 3.72
C THR A 153 -1.77 -0.77 3.64
N GLN A 154 -2.82 -0.10 3.16
CA GLN A 154 -2.92 1.36 3.07
C GLN A 154 -1.72 2.02 2.36
N GLY A 155 -1.20 1.34 1.33
CA GLY A 155 -0.14 1.85 0.48
C GLY A 155 -0.66 2.95 -0.44
N CYS A 156 0.19 3.93 -0.76
CA CYS A 156 -0.12 4.93 -1.77
C CYS A 156 0.94 4.92 -2.88
N PHE A 157 0.49 4.82 -4.12
CA PHE A 157 1.34 4.82 -5.32
C PHE A 157 0.88 5.92 -6.25
N SER A 158 1.71 6.94 -6.48
CA SER A 158 1.36 8.08 -7.32
C SER A 158 2.46 8.40 -8.30
N GLY A 159 2.13 8.56 -9.59
CA GLY A 159 3.14 8.89 -10.60
C GLY A 159 4.19 7.80 -10.82
N CYS A 160 3.92 6.56 -10.42
CA CYS A 160 4.88 5.48 -10.58
C CYS A 160 4.91 4.97 -12.02
N SER A 161 6.07 4.56 -12.52
CA SER A 161 6.23 4.12 -13.92
C SER A 161 7.25 2.99 -14.09
N ALA A 162 6.91 2.01 -14.92
CA ALA A 162 7.79 0.94 -15.39
C ALA A 162 7.18 0.27 -16.62
N ARG A 163 7.96 -0.49 -17.39
CA ARG A 163 7.42 -1.24 -18.55
C ARG A 163 6.36 -2.27 -18.15
N ILE A 164 6.49 -2.91 -16.98
CA ILE A 164 5.49 -3.86 -16.46
C ILE A 164 5.34 -3.63 -14.95
N GLY A 165 4.10 -3.48 -14.48
CA GLY A 165 3.82 -3.18 -13.08
C GLY A 165 4.33 -1.78 -12.72
N THR A 166 3.67 -0.74 -13.21
CA THR A 166 4.08 0.66 -12.97
C THR A 166 4.15 0.98 -11.48
N ALA A 167 3.30 0.39 -10.65
CA ALA A 167 3.40 0.46 -9.20
C ALA A 167 4.13 -0.77 -8.65
N VAL A 168 3.51 -1.95 -8.80
CA VAL A 168 3.97 -3.20 -8.17
C VAL A 168 4.07 -4.30 -9.20
N TYR A 169 5.20 -5.01 -9.17
CA TYR A 169 5.39 -6.26 -9.90
C TYR A 169 5.80 -7.35 -8.92
N ALA A 170 4.88 -8.28 -8.68
CA ALA A 170 5.02 -9.36 -7.71
C ALA A 170 4.72 -10.73 -8.34
N PRO A 171 5.66 -11.28 -9.14
CA PRO A 171 5.49 -12.62 -9.68
C PRO A 171 5.80 -13.67 -8.62
N ASN A 172 5.15 -14.82 -8.72
CA ASN A 172 5.50 -16.05 -8.01
C ASN A 172 5.65 -15.85 -6.48
N SER A 173 4.59 -15.45 -5.80
CA SER A 173 4.55 -15.60 -4.34
C SER A 173 4.06 -17.00 -3.98
N ASP A 174 4.78 -17.70 -3.11
CA ASP A 174 4.51 -19.12 -2.79
C ASP A 174 3.26 -19.35 -1.94
N TYR A 175 2.76 -18.33 -1.25
CA TYR A 175 1.65 -18.45 -0.32
C TYR A 175 0.53 -17.47 -0.65
N ASN A 176 0.74 -16.19 -0.36
CA ASN A 176 -0.30 -15.19 -0.55
C ASN A 176 0.24 -13.83 -0.98
N PHE A 177 -0.65 -13.13 -1.68
CA PHE A 177 -0.56 -11.72 -1.98
C PHE A 177 -1.79 -11.02 -1.42
N THR A 178 -1.59 -10.09 -0.49
CA THR A 178 -2.65 -9.25 0.06
C THR A 178 -2.42 -7.79 -0.30
N PHE A 179 -3.47 -7.12 -0.78
CA PHE A 179 -3.43 -5.72 -1.18
C PHE A 179 -4.69 -5.03 -0.68
N GLU A 180 -4.59 -4.31 0.44
CA GLU A 180 -5.75 -3.82 1.18
C GLU A 180 -5.69 -2.32 1.45
N GLY A 181 -6.77 -1.60 1.16
CA GLY A 181 -6.88 -0.17 1.46
C GLY A 181 -5.92 0.71 0.66
N CYS A 182 -5.35 0.21 -0.44
CA CYS A 182 -4.32 0.91 -1.19
C CYS A 182 -4.93 1.89 -2.20
N PHE A 183 -4.22 2.99 -2.43
CA PHE A 183 -4.58 4.04 -3.38
C PHE A 183 -3.53 4.15 -4.47
N ILE A 184 -3.94 4.15 -5.74
CA ILE A 184 -3.06 4.33 -6.89
C ILE A 184 -3.59 5.41 -7.80
N ASP A 185 -2.74 6.35 -8.21
CA ASP A 185 -3.13 7.46 -9.07
C ASP A 185 -2.02 7.90 -10.02
N TYR A 186 -2.40 8.49 -11.16
CA TYR A 186 -1.49 9.07 -12.16
C TYR A 186 -0.32 8.17 -12.57
N SER A 187 -0.50 6.85 -12.56
CA SER A 187 0.54 5.93 -13.01
C SER A 187 0.47 5.81 -14.53
N GLU A 188 1.43 6.42 -15.22
CA GLU A 188 1.46 6.53 -16.68
C GLU A 188 2.62 5.74 -17.27
N GLY A 189 2.37 5.12 -18.42
CA GLY A 189 3.46 4.72 -19.30
C GLY A 189 2.98 4.23 -20.66
N SER A 190 3.50 4.87 -21.70
CA SER A 190 3.12 4.62 -23.10
C SER A 190 3.47 3.21 -23.60
N ASN A 191 4.36 2.51 -22.91
CA ASN A 191 4.73 1.11 -23.16
C ASN A 191 4.54 0.25 -21.90
N SER A 192 3.67 0.70 -20.98
CA SER A 192 3.46 0.03 -19.71
C SER A 192 2.30 -0.95 -19.81
N ASP A 193 2.60 -2.22 -19.54
CA ASP A 193 1.62 -3.28 -19.69
C ASP A 193 0.63 -3.30 -18.52
N LEU A 194 1.06 -3.02 -17.29
CA LEU A 194 0.25 -3.26 -16.08
C LEU A 194 0.55 -2.22 -14.98
N VAL A 195 -0.42 -1.87 -14.13
CA VAL A 195 -0.14 -1.13 -12.88
C VAL A 195 0.35 -2.08 -11.79
N ILE A 196 -0.44 -3.12 -11.57
CA ILE A 196 -0.14 -4.19 -10.63
C ILE A 196 -0.19 -5.51 -11.39
N TYR A 197 0.88 -6.27 -11.22
CA TYR A 197 0.93 -7.69 -11.54
C TYR A 197 1.14 -8.47 -10.25
N ALA A 198 0.25 -9.41 -9.97
CA ALA A 198 0.37 -10.35 -8.85
C ALA A 198 0.09 -11.77 -9.33
N ASP A 199 0.99 -12.69 -8.97
CA ASP A 199 0.84 -14.13 -9.17
C ASP A 199 1.10 -14.85 -7.83
N ALA A 200 0.08 -15.52 -7.30
CA ALA A 200 0.09 -16.14 -5.98
C ALA A 200 -0.95 -17.27 -5.88
N PRO A 201 -0.73 -18.35 -5.11
CA PRO A 201 -1.80 -19.29 -4.80
C PRO A 201 -3.03 -18.60 -4.21
N ASP A 202 -2.85 -17.72 -3.22
CA ASP A 202 -3.95 -16.99 -2.61
C ASP A 202 -3.82 -15.48 -2.83
N ILE A 203 -4.83 -14.86 -3.46
CA ILE A 203 -4.90 -13.41 -3.66
C ILE A 203 -6.11 -12.84 -2.92
N ILE A 204 -5.86 -11.85 -2.06
CA ILE A 204 -6.89 -11.06 -1.39
C ILE A 204 -6.67 -9.59 -1.71
N SER A 205 -7.65 -8.95 -2.31
CA SER A 205 -7.61 -7.52 -2.64
C SER A 205 -8.88 -6.85 -2.15
N SER A 206 -8.75 -5.93 -1.19
CA SER A 206 -9.91 -5.28 -0.57
C SER A 206 -9.75 -3.78 -0.41
N SER A 207 -10.85 -3.03 -0.54
CA SER A 207 -10.92 -1.58 -0.24
C SER A 207 -9.92 -0.72 -1.03
N ASN A 208 -9.61 -1.11 -2.26
CA ASN A 208 -8.61 -0.44 -3.08
C ASN A 208 -9.22 0.59 -4.01
N ASN A 209 -8.46 1.64 -4.30
CA ASN A 209 -8.84 2.65 -5.28
C ASN A 209 -7.72 2.87 -6.29
N ILE A 210 -8.03 2.70 -7.57
CA ILE A 210 -7.10 2.93 -8.67
C ILE A 210 -7.73 3.94 -9.62
N THR A 211 -7.12 5.12 -9.72
CA THR A 211 -7.66 6.25 -10.46
C THR A 211 -6.72 6.80 -11.51
N SER A 212 -7.28 7.35 -12.58
CA SER A 212 -6.55 8.17 -13.57
C SER A 212 -5.31 7.49 -14.17
N VAL A 213 -5.33 6.17 -14.30
CA VAL A 213 -4.25 5.40 -14.91
C VAL A 213 -4.40 5.38 -16.42
N VAL A 214 -3.31 5.54 -17.17
CA VAL A 214 -3.30 5.43 -18.64
C VAL A 214 -2.19 4.48 -19.09
N LEU A 215 -2.57 3.34 -19.67
CA LEU A 215 -1.65 2.25 -20.01
C LEU A 215 -1.90 1.65 -21.40
N SER A 216 -0.85 1.00 -21.93
CA SER A 216 -0.94 0.20 -23.14
C SER A 216 -1.45 -1.22 -22.89
N GLY A 217 -1.44 -1.74 -21.67
CA GLY A 217 -1.99 -3.07 -21.36
C GLY A 217 -3.27 -3.00 -20.54
N SER A 218 -3.22 -3.47 -19.29
CA SER A 218 -4.35 -3.51 -18.34
C SER A 218 -4.03 -2.83 -17.02
N VAL A 219 -5.04 -2.45 -16.23
CA VAL A 219 -4.78 -1.80 -14.93
C VAL A 219 -4.30 -2.83 -13.91
N LEU A 220 -5.07 -3.89 -13.71
CA LEU A 220 -4.80 -4.91 -12.71
C LEU A 220 -4.77 -6.30 -13.35
N PHE A 221 -3.71 -7.07 -13.10
CA PHE A 221 -3.60 -8.47 -13.48
C PHE A 221 -3.36 -9.32 -12.24
N LEU A 222 -4.34 -10.15 -11.92
CA LEU A 222 -4.31 -11.09 -10.80
C LEU A 222 -4.40 -12.51 -11.35
N GLN A 223 -3.33 -13.27 -11.15
CA GLN A 223 -3.30 -14.69 -11.45
C GLN A 223 -3.20 -15.46 -10.14
N THR A 224 -4.15 -16.36 -9.93
CA THR A 224 -4.18 -17.21 -8.75
C THR A 224 -4.27 -18.65 -9.17
N THR A 225 -3.67 -19.56 -8.40
CA THR A 225 -3.81 -21.00 -8.63
C THR A 225 -4.69 -21.69 -7.59
N HIS A 226 -5.14 -21.00 -6.54
CA HIS A 226 -5.93 -21.60 -5.47
C HIS A 226 -7.11 -20.71 -5.05
N PHE A 227 -6.87 -19.56 -4.42
CA PHE A 227 -7.92 -18.71 -3.83
C PHE A 227 -7.91 -17.27 -4.36
N LEU A 228 -9.09 -16.74 -4.70
CA LEU A 228 -9.29 -15.33 -5.05
C LEU A 228 -10.42 -14.68 -4.24
N GLY A 229 -10.10 -13.59 -3.55
CA GLY A 229 -11.05 -12.65 -2.95
C GLY A 229 -10.82 -11.22 -3.44
N LEU A 230 -11.86 -10.57 -3.94
CA LEU A 230 -11.82 -9.20 -4.46
C LEU A 230 -13.06 -8.42 -4.01
N THR A 231 -12.90 -7.51 -3.05
CA THR A 231 -14.04 -6.76 -2.48
C THR A 231 -13.75 -5.27 -2.44
N HIS A 232 -14.78 -4.42 -2.48
CA HIS A 232 -14.63 -2.98 -2.25
C HIS A 232 -13.60 -2.32 -3.19
N LEU A 233 -13.55 -2.70 -4.47
CA LEU A 233 -12.62 -2.13 -5.43
C LEU A 233 -13.26 -0.94 -6.16
N THR A 234 -12.58 0.20 -6.22
CA THR A 234 -12.94 1.32 -7.09
C THR A 234 -11.90 1.51 -8.17
N LEU A 235 -12.32 1.39 -9.43
CA LEU A 235 -11.51 1.69 -10.62
C LEU A 235 -12.15 2.89 -11.31
N GLN A 236 -11.48 4.05 -11.27
CA GLN A 236 -12.06 5.29 -11.76
C GLN A 236 -11.19 5.97 -12.83
N ASN A 237 -11.78 6.40 -13.94
CA ASN A 237 -11.12 7.17 -15.00
C ASN A 237 -9.84 6.50 -15.55
N ASN A 238 -9.81 5.17 -15.55
CA ASN A 238 -8.66 4.43 -16.05
C ASN A 238 -8.81 4.17 -17.55
N THR A 239 -7.73 4.31 -18.31
CA THR A 239 -7.66 4.00 -19.74
C THR A 239 -6.66 2.88 -19.98
N ALA A 240 -7.10 1.83 -20.67
CA ALA A 240 -6.31 0.65 -20.97
C ALA A 240 -6.58 0.17 -22.41
N SER A 241 -5.58 -0.36 -23.10
CA SER A 241 -5.76 -0.83 -24.48
C SER A 241 -6.29 -2.27 -24.58
N GLN A 242 -6.19 -3.05 -23.50
CA GLN A 242 -6.66 -4.44 -23.44
C GLN A 242 -7.87 -4.58 -22.52
N ALA A 243 -7.65 -4.57 -21.21
CA ALA A 243 -8.70 -4.70 -20.21
C ALA A 243 -8.45 -3.77 -19.01
N ILE A 244 -9.46 -3.45 -18.20
CA ILE A 244 -9.20 -2.77 -16.93
C ILE A 244 -8.71 -3.80 -15.90
N LEU A 245 -9.43 -4.92 -15.75
CA LEU A 245 -9.14 -5.97 -14.79
C LEU A 245 -8.98 -7.32 -15.51
N ILE A 246 -7.89 -8.04 -15.23
CA ILE A 246 -7.67 -9.42 -15.67
C ILE A 246 -7.60 -10.32 -14.45
N LEU A 247 -8.47 -11.34 -14.42
CA LEU A 247 -8.50 -12.40 -13.43
C LEU A 247 -8.21 -13.73 -14.14
N SER A 248 -7.27 -14.53 -13.63
CA SER A 248 -6.86 -15.77 -14.29
C SER A 248 -6.60 -16.91 -13.30
N GLN A 249 -6.94 -18.13 -13.72
CA GLN A 249 -6.57 -19.44 -13.13
C GLN A 249 -7.10 -19.78 -11.73
N ALA A 250 -8.07 -19.04 -11.19
CA ALA A 250 -8.57 -19.28 -9.83
C ALA A 250 -9.27 -20.64 -9.68
N GLN A 251 -8.84 -21.49 -8.75
CA GLN A 251 -9.55 -22.76 -8.46
C GLN A 251 -10.77 -22.56 -7.56
N LYS A 252 -10.67 -21.64 -6.61
CA LYS A 252 -11.71 -21.28 -5.65
C LYS A 252 -11.86 -19.76 -5.62
N VAL A 253 -13.08 -19.31 -5.85
CA VAL A 253 -13.47 -17.91 -5.68
C VAL A 253 -14.30 -17.81 -4.41
N ASP A 254 -13.95 -16.86 -3.54
CA ASP A 254 -14.69 -16.59 -2.31
C ASP A 254 -15.76 -15.52 -2.55
N GLU A 255 -15.33 -14.27 -2.50
CA GLU A 255 -16.18 -13.12 -2.76
C GLU A 255 -15.53 -12.22 -3.82
N ILE A 256 -16.24 -12.01 -4.93
CA ILE A 256 -15.98 -10.93 -5.86
C ILE A 256 -17.18 -10.00 -5.82
N ASN A 257 -17.10 -8.96 -5.00
CA ASN A 257 -18.26 -8.15 -4.68
C ASN A 257 -17.99 -6.65 -4.46
N GLU A 258 -19.09 -5.89 -4.45
CA GLU A 258 -19.15 -4.51 -3.95
C GLU A 258 -18.07 -3.61 -4.57
N SER A 259 -18.09 -3.46 -5.89
CA SER A 259 -17.02 -2.74 -6.61
C SER A 259 -17.57 -1.79 -7.65
N ASN A 260 -16.83 -0.71 -7.89
CA ASN A 260 -17.17 0.36 -8.81
C ASN A 260 -16.18 0.41 -9.99
N LEU A 261 -16.69 0.46 -11.21
CA LEU A 261 -15.93 0.80 -12.42
C LEU A 261 -16.56 2.05 -13.04
N ILE A 262 -15.88 3.19 -12.89
CA ILE A 262 -16.44 4.52 -13.17
C ILE A 262 -15.58 5.22 -14.23
N GLY A 263 -16.16 5.65 -15.34
CA GLY A 263 -15.45 6.45 -16.35
C GLY A 263 -14.25 5.72 -16.99
N CYS A 264 -14.19 4.39 -16.91
CA CYS A 264 -13.09 3.62 -17.45
C CYS A 264 -13.19 3.50 -18.98
N ASN A 265 -12.06 3.51 -19.68
CA ASN A 265 -12.00 3.41 -21.14
C ASN A 265 -11.09 2.26 -21.57
N ALA A 266 -11.68 1.15 -22.00
CA ALA A 266 -10.96 -0.02 -22.52
C ALA A 266 -11.90 -0.86 -23.39
N PRO A 267 -11.41 -1.61 -24.38
CA PRO A 267 -12.26 -2.51 -25.17
C PRO A 267 -13.07 -3.47 -24.27
N ILE A 268 -12.43 -3.98 -23.21
CA ILE A 268 -13.01 -4.89 -22.22
C ILE A 268 -12.81 -4.28 -20.83
N LEU A 269 -13.81 -4.34 -19.95
CA LEU A 269 -13.60 -3.91 -18.56
C LEU A 269 -13.01 -5.03 -17.71
N ILE A 270 -13.58 -6.24 -17.76
CA ILE A 270 -13.12 -7.37 -16.94
C ILE A 270 -12.90 -8.58 -17.84
N LYS A 271 -11.69 -9.14 -17.82
CA LYS A 271 -11.35 -10.40 -18.48
C LYS A 271 -11.21 -11.51 -17.45
N ILE A 272 -11.89 -12.62 -17.68
CA ILE A 272 -11.88 -13.81 -16.82
C ILE A 272 -11.34 -14.97 -17.62
N ASP A 273 -10.32 -15.64 -17.09
CA ASP A 273 -9.63 -16.72 -17.78
C ASP A 273 -9.53 -17.98 -16.92
N GLN A 274 -10.12 -19.08 -17.39
CA GLN A 274 -9.98 -20.46 -16.88
C GLN A 274 -10.62 -20.74 -15.51
N PHE A 275 -11.74 -20.09 -15.17
CA PHE A 275 -12.49 -20.44 -13.96
C PHE A 275 -13.94 -19.94 -13.97
N ASP A 276 -14.74 -20.52 -13.07
CA ASP A 276 -16.12 -20.12 -12.82
C ASP A 276 -16.17 -19.00 -11.77
N VAL A 277 -16.92 -17.94 -12.06
CA VAL A 277 -16.94 -16.75 -11.20
C VAL A 277 -18.35 -16.23 -10.92
N VAL A 278 -18.57 -15.84 -9.67
CA VAL A 278 -19.74 -15.09 -9.23
C VAL A 278 -19.31 -13.66 -8.91
N ILE A 279 -19.85 -12.70 -9.64
CA ILE A 279 -19.63 -11.26 -9.41
C ILE A 279 -20.93 -10.67 -8.87
N SER A 280 -20.86 -10.01 -7.72
CA SER A 280 -22.04 -9.46 -7.06
C SER A 280 -21.93 -7.99 -6.70
N ASN A 281 -23.01 -7.23 -6.86
CA ASN A 281 -23.05 -5.81 -6.49
C ASN A 281 -21.93 -4.97 -7.15
N PHE A 282 -21.70 -5.17 -8.46
CA PHE A 282 -20.80 -4.30 -9.22
C PHE A 282 -21.57 -3.15 -9.87
N HIS A 283 -21.04 -1.94 -9.80
CA HIS A 283 -21.58 -0.77 -10.49
C HIS A 283 -20.64 -0.34 -11.62
N PHE A 284 -21.15 -0.39 -12.85
CA PHE A 284 -20.48 0.12 -14.03
C PHE A 284 -21.13 1.43 -14.45
N VAL A 285 -20.39 2.53 -14.38
CA VAL A 285 -20.91 3.89 -14.56
C VAL A 285 -20.05 4.67 -15.55
N ASP A 286 -20.68 5.25 -16.57
CA ASP A 286 -20.08 6.11 -17.60
C ASP A 286 -18.79 5.54 -18.25
N SER A 287 -18.64 4.22 -18.32
CA SER A 287 -17.42 3.59 -18.84
C SER A 287 -17.52 3.40 -20.35
N ASN A 288 -16.46 3.69 -21.10
CA ASN A 288 -16.39 3.43 -22.54
C ASN A 288 -15.73 2.07 -22.83
N CYS A 289 -16.51 1.13 -23.36
CA CYS A 289 -16.06 -0.23 -23.67
C CYS A 289 -16.89 -0.84 -24.78
N ASP A 290 -16.34 -1.85 -25.45
CA ASP A 290 -17.06 -2.70 -26.39
C ASP A 290 -17.91 -3.71 -25.61
N ASN A 291 -17.28 -4.41 -24.65
CA ASN A 291 -17.93 -5.37 -23.76
C ASN A 291 -17.54 -5.11 -22.29
N TYR A 292 -18.45 -5.43 -21.36
CA TYR A 292 -18.11 -5.43 -19.94
C TYR A 292 -17.19 -6.58 -19.58
N PHE A 293 -17.42 -7.75 -20.18
CA PHE A 293 -16.71 -8.98 -19.87
C PHE A 293 -16.18 -9.69 -21.12
N GLU A 294 -15.00 -10.29 -21.00
CA GLU A 294 -14.48 -11.32 -21.90
C GLU A 294 -14.21 -12.60 -21.11
N LEU A 295 -14.68 -13.74 -21.61
CA LEU A 295 -14.53 -15.06 -20.98
C LEU A 295 -13.69 -15.94 -21.88
N SER A 296 -12.75 -16.71 -21.32
CA SER A 296 -12.09 -17.79 -22.05
C SER A 296 -12.91 -19.07 -22.07
N ASP A 297 -12.59 -19.95 -23.02
CA ASP A 297 -13.29 -21.21 -23.21
C ASP A 297 -13.35 -22.03 -21.91
N GLY A 298 -14.56 -22.44 -21.53
CA GLY A 298 -14.80 -23.22 -20.31
C GLY A 298 -15.04 -22.41 -19.04
N SER A 299 -14.93 -21.09 -19.07
CA SER A 299 -15.27 -20.21 -17.94
C SER A 299 -16.76 -19.89 -17.92
N THR A 300 -17.41 -19.96 -16.75
CA THR A 300 -18.79 -19.47 -16.56
C THR A 300 -18.83 -18.20 -15.71
N LEU A 301 -19.83 -17.36 -15.97
CA LEU A 301 -20.04 -16.08 -15.29
C LEU A 301 -21.45 -16.01 -14.73
N THR A 302 -21.57 -15.77 -13.43
CA THR A 302 -22.82 -15.42 -12.76
C THR A 302 -22.73 -14.00 -12.22
N LEU A 303 -23.70 -13.16 -12.60
CA LEU A 303 -23.84 -11.77 -12.17
C LEU A 303 -25.03 -11.66 -11.24
N THR A 304 -24.84 -11.09 -10.04
CA THR A 304 -25.91 -10.93 -9.04
C THR A 304 -26.00 -9.49 -8.56
N GLY A 305 -27.14 -8.82 -8.74
CA GLY A 305 -27.34 -7.45 -8.25
C GLY A 305 -26.40 -6.41 -8.89
N CYS A 306 -25.91 -6.66 -10.10
CA CYS A 306 -25.00 -5.75 -10.80
C CYS A 306 -25.77 -4.66 -11.57
N PHE A 307 -25.14 -3.49 -11.71
CA PHE A 307 -25.70 -2.31 -12.35
C PHE A 307 -24.84 -1.89 -13.54
N PHE A 308 -25.48 -1.75 -14.70
CA PHE A 308 -24.84 -1.41 -15.96
C PHE A 308 -25.44 -0.14 -16.55
N ASP A 309 -24.57 0.83 -16.84
CA ASP A 309 -24.93 2.09 -17.51
C ASP A 309 -25.35 1.92 -18.98
N LYS A 310 -25.09 0.74 -19.58
CA LYS A 310 -25.41 0.42 -20.97
C LYS A 310 -26.29 -0.83 -21.10
N GLU A 311 -26.58 -1.14 -22.35
CA GLU A 311 -27.42 -2.26 -22.77
C GLU A 311 -26.83 -3.63 -22.47
N GLU A 312 -27.71 -4.60 -22.26
CA GLU A 312 -27.38 -5.99 -21.91
C GLU A 312 -26.56 -6.71 -22.99
N SER A 313 -26.65 -6.28 -24.25
CA SER A 313 -25.88 -6.82 -25.38
C SER A 313 -24.35 -6.76 -25.18
N LYS A 314 -23.87 -5.90 -24.27
CA LYS A 314 -22.45 -5.77 -23.91
C LYS A 314 -21.97 -6.77 -22.85
N VAL A 315 -22.88 -7.57 -22.30
CA VAL A 315 -22.59 -8.69 -21.40
C VAL A 315 -22.67 -9.99 -22.22
N PRO A 316 -21.73 -10.95 -22.01
CA PRO A 316 -21.77 -12.24 -22.70
C PRO A 316 -23.14 -12.93 -22.58
N ALA A 317 -23.66 -13.43 -23.70
CA ALA A 317 -24.96 -14.12 -23.73
C ALA A 317 -24.99 -15.39 -22.87
N SER A 318 -23.82 -16.00 -22.61
CA SER A 318 -23.65 -17.16 -21.75
C SER A 318 -23.70 -16.85 -20.25
N ALA A 319 -23.63 -15.58 -19.85
CA ALA A 319 -23.62 -15.20 -18.45
C ALA A 319 -25.00 -15.39 -17.80
N THR A 320 -25.04 -16.00 -16.62
CA THR A 320 -26.24 -16.05 -15.78
C THR A 320 -26.41 -14.70 -15.10
N LYS A 321 -27.61 -14.11 -15.17
CA LYS A 321 -27.91 -12.78 -14.65
C LYS A 321 -29.06 -12.88 -13.63
N VAL A 322 -28.80 -12.48 -12.40
CA VAL A 322 -29.77 -12.45 -11.29
C VAL A 322 -29.87 -11.02 -10.78
N ASP A 323 -31.06 -10.44 -10.81
CA ASP A 323 -31.36 -9.09 -10.30
C ASP A 323 -30.44 -7.96 -10.85
N CYS A 324 -29.91 -8.12 -12.07
CA CYS A 324 -29.07 -7.12 -12.72
C CYS A 324 -29.92 -6.03 -13.40
N LYS A 325 -29.46 -4.78 -13.36
CA LYS A 325 -30.10 -3.64 -14.04
C LYS A 325 -29.23 -3.13 -15.19
N PHE A 326 -29.86 -2.81 -16.31
CA PHE A 326 -29.20 -2.32 -17.53
C PHE A 326 -29.80 -0.99 -17.98
N ASN A 327 -29.03 -0.21 -18.75
CA ASN A 327 -29.41 1.14 -19.20
C ASN A 327 -29.84 2.07 -18.05
N SER A 328 -29.26 1.88 -16.87
CA SER A 328 -29.59 2.65 -15.67
C SER A 328 -28.45 3.56 -15.31
N LYS A 329 -28.74 4.85 -15.10
CA LYS A 329 -27.80 5.78 -14.49
C LYS A 329 -28.03 5.78 -12.98
N GLU A 330 -27.47 4.78 -12.30
CA GLU A 330 -27.39 4.79 -10.84
C GLU A 330 -26.08 5.44 -10.41
N ASP A 331 -26.11 6.07 -9.24
CA ASP A 331 -24.88 6.57 -8.62
C ASP A 331 -23.97 5.37 -8.26
N PRO A 332 -22.64 5.56 -8.27
CA PRO A 332 -21.71 4.55 -7.76
C PRO A 332 -22.01 4.16 -6.31
N ILE A 333 -21.61 2.96 -5.90
CA ILE A 333 -21.73 2.53 -4.49
C ILE A 333 -20.88 3.47 -3.64
N ASP A 334 -21.46 4.00 -2.56
CA ASP A 334 -20.69 4.67 -1.52
C ASP A 334 -19.94 3.63 -0.69
N LEU A 335 -18.66 3.45 -0.98
CA LEU A 335 -17.80 2.50 -0.29
C LEU A 335 -17.08 3.22 0.86
N GLU A 336 -17.65 3.16 2.08
CA GLU A 336 -17.18 3.89 3.27
C GLU A 336 -15.68 3.64 3.60
N TYR A 337 -15.14 2.49 3.19
CA TYR A 337 -13.78 2.05 3.51
C TYR A 337 -12.77 2.28 2.38
N VAL A 338 -13.19 2.79 1.22
CA VAL A 338 -12.30 3.06 0.09
C VAL A 338 -11.74 4.48 0.21
N ILE A 339 -10.40 4.60 0.22
CA ILE A 339 -9.74 5.91 0.24
C ILE A 339 -9.95 6.58 -1.13
N THR A 340 -10.86 7.54 -1.21
CA THR A 340 -11.20 8.27 -2.44
C THR A 340 -10.57 9.66 -2.54
N LYS A 341 -9.96 10.17 -1.47
CA LYS A 341 -9.45 11.55 -1.37
C LYS A 341 -7.96 11.69 -1.70
N GLY A 342 -7.49 10.95 -2.69
CA GLY A 342 -6.08 10.97 -3.10
C GLY A 342 -5.17 10.24 -2.12
N CYS A 343 -3.87 10.28 -2.43
CA CYS A 343 -2.84 9.77 -1.54
C CYS A 343 -2.93 10.45 -0.17
N TRP A 344 -3.16 9.67 0.91
CA TRP A 344 -3.25 10.19 2.28
C TRP A 344 -1.98 10.89 2.77
N ALA A 345 -0.88 10.81 2.01
CA ALA A 345 0.37 11.50 2.29
C ALA A 345 0.64 12.73 1.42
N HIS A 346 -0.03 12.86 0.26
CA HIS A 346 -0.03 14.13 -0.52
C HIS A 346 -1.05 15.10 0.02
N SER A 347 -2.17 14.57 0.52
CA SER A 347 -2.88 15.22 1.60
C SER A 347 -1.95 15.12 2.79
N TYR A 348 -1.05 16.10 2.94
CA TYR A 348 -0.66 16.46 4.28
C TYR A 348 -1.96 16.43 5.09
N TYR A 349 -2.02 15.62 6.14
CA TYR A 349 -2.52 16.16 7.37
C TYR A 349 -1.73 17.46 7.58
N THR A 350 -2.14 18.53 6.89
CA THR A 350 -2.23 19.81 7.51
C THR A 350 -3.08 19.44 8.68
N TRP A 351 -2.42 19.26 9.82
CA TRP A 351 -3.07 19.35 11.09
C TRP A 351 -3.71 20.73 11.01
N SER A 352 -4.93 20.80 10.45
CA SER A 352 -5.61 22.05 10.33
C SER A 352 -5.76 22.41 11.79
N PRO A 353 -5.12 23.49 12.28
CA PRO A 353 -5.29 23.89 13.66
C PRO A 353 -6.78 23.79 13.94
N PRO A 354 -7.20 23.09 15.03
CA PRO A 354 -8.61 22.90 15.32
C PRO A 354 -9.30 24.23 15.10
N LYS A 355 -10.43 24.23 14.38
CA LYS A 355 -11.16 25.46 14.05
C LYS A 355 -11.11 26.39 15.26
N LEU A 356 -10.80 27.68 15.10
CA LEU A 356 -10.52 28.62 16.18
C LEU A 356 -11.41 28.43 17.44
N ALA A 357 -12.69 28.12 17.23
CA ALA A 357 -13.64 27.72 18.28
C ALA A 357 -13.15 26.57 19.19
N VAL A 358 -12.67 25.46 18.63
CA VAL A 358 -12.15 24.30 19.38
C VAL A 358 -10.85 24.66 20.11
N GLN A 359 -9.97 25.47 19.50
CA GLN A 359 -8.77 25.98 20.19
C GLN A 359 -9.12 26.86 21.39
N VAL A 360 -10.12 27.73 21.25
CA VAL A 360 -10.63 28.56 22.35
C VAL A 360 -11.23 27.68 23.45
N VAL A 361 -12.02 26.66 23.10
CA VAL A 361 -12.60 25.73 24.09
C VAL A 361 -11.50 24.99 24.86
N VAL A 362 -10.54 24.40 24.17
CA VAL A 362 -9.41 23.70 24.80
C VAL A 362 -8.59 24.66 25.66
N GLY A 363 -8.35 25.88 25.19
CA GLY A 363 -7.66 26.93 25.95
C GLY A 363 -8.39 27.32 27.24
N VAL A 364 -9.72 27.47 27.18
CA VAL A 364 -10.57 27.75 28.36
C VAL A 364 -10.56 26.59 29.35
N VAL A 365 -10.61 25.35 28.87
CA VAL A 365 -10.54 24.15 29.72
C VAL A 365 -9.19 24.10 30.46
N ILE A 366 -8.08 24.29 29.74
CA ILE A 366 -6.73 24.32 30.34
C ILE A 366 -6.61 25.46 31.35
N ALA A 367 -7.07 26.66 31.01
CA ALA A 367 -7.05 27.80 31.93
C ALA A 367 -7.90 27.53 33.19
N GLY A 368 -9.09 26.93 33.03
CA GLY A 368 -9.95 26.52 34.13
C GLY A 368 -9.29 25.50 35.06
N CYS A 369 -8.62 24.49 34.50
CA CYS A 369 -7.84 23.52 35.28
C CYS A 369 -6.70 24.17 36.05
N LEU A 370 -5.96 25.10 35.44
CA LEU A 370 -4.86 25.80 36.09
C LEU A 370 -5.33 26.73 37.22
N ILE A 371 -6.42 27.47 36.99
CA ILE A 371 -7.04 28.33 38.02
C ILE A 371 -7.55 27.45 39.18
N GLY A 372 -8.22 26.34 38.88
CA GLY A 372 -8.68 25.39 39.89
C GLY A 372 -7.55 24.83 40.74
N ALA A 373 -6.45 24.41 40.10
CA ALA A 373 -5.25 23.93 40.80
C ALA A 373 -4.64 25.03 41.70
N PHE A 374 -4.57 26.27 41.20
CA PHE A 374 -4.03 27.40 41.96
C PHE A 374 -4.89 27.74 43.19
N ILE A 375 -6.22 27.73 43.05
CA ILE A 375 -7.16 27.93 44.16
C ILE A 375 -6.98 26.83 45.22
N ILE A 376 -6.83 25.56 44.80
CA ILE A 376 -6.60 24.44 45.73
C ILE A 376 -5.30 24.66 46.52
N VAL A 377 -4.23 25.10 45.87
CA VAL A 377 -2.94 25.40 46.54
C VAL A 377 -3.10 26.54 47.55
N ILE A 378 -3.83 27.61 47.20
CA ILE A 378 -4.10 28.73 48.11
C ILE A 378 -4.91 28.26 49.33
N ILE A 379 -6.00 27.52 49.11
CA ILE A 379 -6.84 26.98 50.19
C ILE A 379 -6.00 26.08 51.11
N HIS A 380 -5.17 25.21 50.53
CA HIS A 380 -4.28 24.34 51.30
C HIS A 380 -3.29 25.14 52.16
N ALA A 381 -2.69 26.20 51.61
CA ALA A 381 -1.79 27.09 52.34
C ALA A 381 -2.48 27.84 53.49
N PHE A 382 -3.71 28.33 53.28
CA PHE A 382 -4.51 28.98 54.32
C PHE A 382 -4.90 28.00 55.43
N CYS A 383 -5.37 26.81 55.07
CA CYS A 383 -5.70 25.76 56.04
C CYS A 383 -4.49 25.33 56.87
N LYS A 384 -3.31 25.26 56.25
CA LYS A 384 -2.05 24.95 56.95
C LYS A 384 -1.69 26.04 57.97
N ARG A 385 -1.73 27.32 57.57
CA ARG A 385 -1.44 28.45 58.47
C ARG A 385 -2.43 28.54 59.63
N LYS A 386 -3.71 28.28 59.38
CA LYS A 386 -4.72 28.26 60.45
C LYS A 386 -4.44 27.16 61.47
N LYS A 387 -4.12 25.95 61.01
CA LYS A 387 -3.72 24.85 61.91
C LYS A 387 -2.47 25.18 62.73
N GLU A 388 -1.48 25.85 62.13
CA GLU A 388 -0.28 26.30 62.84
C GLU A 388 -0.62 27.36 63.90
N ALA A 389 -1.53 28.30 63.61
CA ALA A 389 -2.00 29.30 64.56
C ALA A 389 -2.79 28.68 65.73
N ASP A 390 -3.75 27.81 65.44
CA ASP A 390 -4.57 27.13 66.45
C ASP A 390 -3.70 26.25 67.38
N ASN A 391 -2.68 25.58 66.83
CA ASN A 391 -1.71 24.80 67.62
C ASN A 391 -0.85 25.70 68.53
N ASN A 392 -0.45 26.90 68.07
CA ASN A 392 0.32 27.83 68.88
C ASN A 392 -0.52 28.40 70.04
N GLU A 393 -1.80 28.69 69.84
CA GLU A 393 -2.70 29.11 70.93
C GLU A 393 -2.89 28.00 71.98
N LEU A 394 -3.01 26.74 71.55
CA LEU A 394 -3.08 25.60 72.47
C LEU A 394 -1.82 25.45 73.33
N ILE A 395 -0.63 25.70 72.77
CA ILE A 395 0.64 25.68 73.51
C ILE A 395 0.69 26.83 74.52
N ILE A 396 0.27 28.04 74.15
CA ILE A 396 0.24 29.21 75.04
C ILE A 396 -0.73 29.02 76.20
N ASN A 397 -1.89 28.40 75.97
CA ASN A 397 -2.89 28.16 77.04
C ASN A 397 -2.53 26.97 77.95
N ALA A 398 -1.59 26.10 77.54
CA ALA A 398 -1.15 24.95 78.33
C ALA A 398 0.11 25.22 79.17
N ALA A 399 0.81 26.33 78.91
CA ALA A 399 1.95 26.83 79.69
C ALA A 399 1.47 27.85 80.73
#